data_AF-A0A356TN89-F1
#
_entry.id   AF-A0A356TN89-F1
#
_cell.length_a   1.000
_cell.length_b   1.000
_cell.length_c   1.000
_cell.angle_alpha   90.00
_cell.angle_beta   90.00
_cell.angle_gamma   90.00
#
_symmetry.space_group_name_H-M   'P 1'
#
loop_
_entity.id
_entity.type
_entity.pdbx_description
1 polymer ?
#
loop_
_entity_poly.entity_id
_entity_poly.type
_entity_poly.pdbx_seq_one_letter_code
_entity_poly.pdbx_strand_id
1 'polypeptide(L)'
;MDRFLHALQGGQLPAGIRSVLDLRFGEETVAGLIGAGLLTRGAPATRYPCPRGGSSCPREVVENPGDDAFPFVAIPPGAEVCCPSVRLTVEDLVTWQTSRRALVTKLSELYAVRGPANLRDEIFPCAHRLGRTAWRGLDREVLLCTDLNGAAPLAFLLARQASQQPTL
;
A
#
# COMPACT_ATOMS: atom_id res chain seq x y z
N MET A 1 2.66 -13.12 -4.63
CA MET A 1 3.49 -11.92 -4.94
C MET A 1 2.89 -11.13 -6.09
N ASP A 2 2.54 -11.77 -7.22
CA ASP A 2 2.07 -11.09 -8.44
C ASP A 2 0.84 -10.20 -8.26
N ARG A 3 -0.18 -10.62 -7.49
CA ARG A 3 -1.35 -9.77 -7.19
C ARG A 3 -1.02 -8.53 -6.36
N PHE A 4 -0.04 -8.63 -5.47
CA PHE A 4 0.44 -7.49 -4.69
C PHE A 4 1.22 -6.53 -5.58
N LEU A 5 2.12 -7.05 -6.43
CA LEU A 5 2.85 -6.26 -7.42
C LEU A 5 1.92 -5.57 -8.43
N HIS A 6 0.87 -6.25 -8.90
CA HIS A 6 -0.17 -5.62 -9.73
C HIS A 6 -0.95 -4.53 -8.99
N ALA A 7 -1.22 -4.70 -7.69
CA ALA A 7 -1.87 -3.65 -6.92
C ALA A 7 -0.98 -2.41 -6.69
N LEU A 8 0.34 -2.55 -6.75
CA LEU A 8 1.26 -1.39 -6.76
C LEU A 8 1.06 -0.51 -8.01
N GLN A 9 0.47 -1.03 -9.09
CA GLN A 9 0.22 -0.30 -10.34
C GLN A 9 -1.03 0.61 -10.26
N GLY A 10 -1.85 0.49 -9.21
CA GLY A 10 -3.15 1.17 -9.07
C GLY A 10 -3.12 2.52 -8.36
N GLY A 11 -1.95 3.15 -8.17
CA GLY A 11 -1.81 4.52 -7.64
C GLY A 11 -1.82 4.67 -6.12
N GLN A 12 -2.08 3.60 -5.35
CA GLN A 12 -1.94 3.60 -3.90
C GLN A 12 -1.33 2.30 -3.38
N LEU A 13 -0.33 2.43 -2.51
CA LEU A 13 0.24 1.28 -1.81
C LEU A 13 -0.84 0.58 -0.97
N PRO A 14 -0.90 -0.76 -0.96
CA PRO A 14 -1.86 -1.50 -0.16
C PRO A 14 -1.81 -1.10 1.32
N ALA A 15 -2.99 -0.78 1.85
CA ALA A 15 -3.21 -0.48 3.24
C ALA A 15 -4.65 -0.83 3.64
N GLY A 16 -4.89 -1.05 4.93
CA GLY A 16 -6.23 -1.29 5.48
C GLY A 16 -6.26 -2.36 6.56
N ILE A 17 -7.47 -2.73 6.97
CA ILE A 17 -7.70 -3.81 7.94
C ILE A 17 -7.31 -5.15 7.31
N ARG A 18 -6.82 -6.07 8.14
CA ARG A 18 -6.38 -7.40 7.74
C ARG A 18 -7.40 -8.14 6.86
N SER A 19 -8.67 -8.19 7.25
CA SER A 19 -9.74 -8.86 6.52
C SER A 19 -9.95 -8.31 5.09
N VAL A 20 -9.81 -7.00 4.90
CA VAL A 20 -9.91 -6.36 3.57
C VAL A 20 -8.73 -6.75 2.70
N LEU A 21 -7.52 -6.77 3.27
CA LEU A 21 -6.32 -7.18 2.57
C LEU A 21 -6.37 -8.67 2.21
N ASP A 22 -6.88 -9.52 3.10
CA ASP A 22 -7.05 -10.95 2.87
C ASP A 22 -8.04 -11.22 1.74
N LEU A 23 -9.18 -10.52 1.71
CA LEU A 23 -10.14 -10.61 0.60
C LEU A 23 -9.51 -10.18 -0.74
N ARG A 24 -8.65 -9.16 -0.73
CA ARG A 24 -8.04 -8.61 -1.94
C ARG A 24 -6.86 -9.45 -2.46
N PHE A 25 -6.04 -10.00 -1.56
CA PHE A 25 -4.75 -10.61 -1.89
C PHE A 25 -4.63 -12.10 -1.54
N GLY A 26 -5.55 -12.62 -0.73
CA GLY A 26 -5.49 -13.95 -0.13
C GLY A 26 -4.69 -13.97 1.17
N GLU A 27 -5.19 -14.70 2.17
CA GLU A 27 -4.63 -14.76 3.53
C GLU A 27 -3.15 -15.14 3.58
N GLU A 28 -2.76 -16.16 2.81
CA GLU A 28 -1.38 -16.64 2.74
C GLU A 28 -0.44 -15.55 2.19
N THR A 29 -0.87 -14.83 1.15
CA THR A 29 -0.09 -13.71 0.59
C THR A 29 0.12 -12.62 1.63
N VAL A 30 -0.95 -12.20 2.32
CA VAL A 30 -0.86 -11.13 3.32
C VAL A 30 0.00 -11.58 4.51
N ALA A 31 -0.11 -12.83 4.95
CA ALA A 31 0.75 -13.40 5.98
C ALA A 31 2.24 -13.38 5.56
N GLY A 32 2.54 -13.79 4.33
CA GLY A 32 3.90 -13.71 3.77
C GLY A 32 4.43 -12.27 3.69
N LEU A 33 3.59 -11.31 3.29
CA LEU A 33 3.98 -9.89 3.24
C LEU A 33 4.27 -9.31 4.63
N ILE A 34 3.52 -9.71 5.66
CA ILE A 34 3.79 -9.34 7.05
C ILE A 34 5.10 -9.98 7.53
N GLY A 35 5.28 -11.29 7.31
CA GLY A 35 6.50 -12.00 7.68
C GLY A 35 7.76 -11.43 7.00
N ALA A 36 7.62 -10.92 5.79
CA ALA A 36 8.68 -10.23 5.06
C ALA A 36 8.90 -8.76 5.49
N GLY A 37 8.11 -8.24 6.43
CA GLY A 37 8.15 -6.84 6.87
C GLY A 37 7.67 -5.83 5.83
N LEU A 38 7.04 -6.29 4.75
CA LEU A 38 6.47 -5.43 3.70
C LEU A 38 5.17 -4.78 4.15
N LEU A 39 4.39 -5.45 5.00
CA LEU A 39 3.25 -4.87 5.70
C LEU A 39 3.61 -4.66 7.17
N THR A 40 3.44 -3.43 7.64
CA THR A 40 3.68 -3.02 9.02
C THR A 40 2.40 -2.47 9.63
N ARG A 41 2.26 -2.54 10.96
CA ARG A 41 1.07 -1.99 11.64
C ARG A 41 0.93 -0.50 11.36
N GLY A 42 -0.28 -0.08 11.00
CA GLY A 42 -0.68 1.30 10.82
C GLY A 42 -1.41 1.85 12.04
N ALA A 43 -2.02 3.03 11.88
CA ALA A 43 -2.92 3.59 12.88
C ALA A 43 -4.20 2.72 13.00
N PRO A 44 -4.80 2.59 14.20
CA PRO A 44 -6.06 1.87 14.35
C PRO A 44 -7.15 2.36 13.40
N ALA A 45 -8.01 1.45 12.94
CA ALA A 45 -9.07 1.78 12.01
C ALA A 45 -10.16 2.63 12.70
N THR A 46 -10.48 3.79 12.11
CA THR A 46 -11.63 4.62 12.51
C THR A 46 -12.89 4.32 11.70
N ARG A 47 -12.76 3.49 10.67
CA ARG A 47 -13.80 3.09 9.73
C ARG A 47 -13.72 1.59 9.48
N TYR A 48 -14.86 0.91 9.44
CA TYR A 48 -14.94 -0.53 9.23
C TYR A 48 -15.64 -0.86 7.90
N PRO A 49 -15.15 -1.83 7.11
CA PRO A 49 -15.68 -2.11 5.78
C PRO A 49 -17.14 -2.55 5.81
N CYS A 50 -17.88 -2.17 4.77
CA CYS A 50 -19.20 -2.71 4.49
C CYS A 50 -19.07 -4.17 3.99
N PRO A 51 -19.93 -5.11 4.45
CA PRO A 51 -19.87 -6.51 4.02
C PRO A 51 -20.11 -6.68 2.52
N ARG A 52 -20.77 -5.71 1.87
CA ARG A 52 -20.97 -5.69 0.41
C ARG A 52 -19.76 -5.19 -0.37
N GLY A 53 -18.62 -4.96 0.28
CA GLY A 53 -17.33 -4.71 -0.37
C GLY A 53 -17.19 -3.32 -1.01
N GLY A 54 -18.10 -2.39 -0.76
CA GLY A 54 -18.03 -1.01 -1.27
C GLY A 54 -17.29 -0.06 -0.33
N SER A 55 -16.36 0.74 -0.87
CA SER A 55 -15.73 1.87 -0.17
C SER A 55 -16.66 3.08 0.01
N SER A 56 -17.86 3.04 -0.58
CA SER A 56 -18.83 4.13 -0.61
C SER A 56 -19.65 4.30 0.68
N CYS A 57 -19.62 3.32 1.60
CA CYS A 57 -20.38 3.40 2.85
C CYS A 57 -19.70 2.65 4.02
N PRO A 58 -18.49 3.05 4.45
CA PRO A 58 -17.86 2.44 5.62
C PRO A 58 -18.65 2.74 6.89
N ARG A 59 -18.69 1.78 7.80
CA ARG A 59 -19.23 1.99 9.15
C ARG A 59 -18.27 2.84 9.97
N GLU A 60 -18.81 3.67 10.85
CA GLU A 60 -18.03 4.41 11.84
C GLU A 60 -17.67 3.51 13.02
N VAL A 61 -16.41 3.53 13.44
CA VAL A 61 -15.98 2.82 14.65
C VAL A 61 -16.13 3.77 15.84
N VAL A 62 -16.88 3.35 16.85
CA VAL A 62 -17.06 4.07 18.12
C VAL A 62 -16.70 3.16 19.29
N GLU A 63 -16.41 3.76 20.44
CA GLU A 63 -16.20 3.03 21.69
C GLU A 63 -17.52 2.42 22.21
N ASN A 64 -17.41 1.26 22.85
CA ASN A 64 -18.50 0.53 23.47
C ASN A 64 -18.26 0.43 24.98
N PRO A 65 -18.50 1.52 25.73
CA PRO A 65 -18.20 1.57 27.15
C PRO A 65 -19.02 0.54 27.93
N GLY A 66 -18.35 -0.24 28.78
CA GLY A 66 -18.97 -1.27 29.63
C GLY A 66 -18.95 -2.69 29.06
N ASP A 67 -18.26 -2.91 27.94
CA ASP A 67 -18.14 -4.22 27.30
C ASP A 67 -16.67 -4.54 26.96
N ASP A 68 -15.94 -5.06 27.94
CA ASP A 68 -14.50 -5.32 27.84
C ASP A 68 -14.14 -6.37 26.78
N ALA A 69 -15.07 -7.27 26.46
CA ALA A 69 -14.86 -8.30 25.43
C ALA A 69 -14.95 -7.71 24.01
N PHE A 70 -15.76 -6.66 23.83
CA PHE A 70 -15.94 -5.97 22.56
C PHE A 70 -15.96 -4.46 22.78
N PRO A 71 -14.77 -3.85 23.02
CA PRO A 71 -14.66 -2.45 23.42
C PRO A 71 -15.04 -1.47 22.30
N PHE A 72 -15.33 -1.94 21.08
CA PHE A 72 -15.70 -1.10 19.95
C PHE A 72 -16.95 -1.63 19.23
N VAL A 73 -17.68 -0.73 18.58
CA VAL A 73 -18.79 -1.07 17.68
C VAL A 73 -18.64 -0.29 16.37
N ALA A 74 -18.81 -1.00 15.25
CA ALA A 74 -18.94 -0.39 13.93
C ALA A 74 -20.41 -0.11 13.60
N ILE A 75 -20.78 1.16 13.45
CA ILE A 75 -22.15 1.64 13.22
C ILE A 75 -22.31 2.13 11.77
N PRO A 76 -23.36 1.72 11.05
CA PRO A 76 -23.68 2.26 9.72
C PRO A 76 -23.94 3.78 9.75
N PRO A 77 -23.58 4.53 8.68
CA PRO A 77 -23.74 5.98 8.64
C PRO A 77 -25.18 6.50 8.51
N GLY A 78 -26.18 5.63 8.30
CA GLY A 78 -27.57 6.04 8.07
C GLY A 78 -28.60 5.11 8.69
N ALA A 79 -29.81 5.63 8.93
CA ALA A 79 -30.95 4.91 9.51
C ALA A 79 -31.61 3.92 8.52
N GLU A 80 -31.38 4.10 7.22
CA GLU A 80 -31.77 3.10 6.22
C GLU A 80 -30.89 1.85 6.40
N VAL A 81 -31.52 0.71 6.70
CA VAL A 81 -30.86 -0.56 7.05
C VAL A 81 -30.12 -1.14 5.85
N CYS A 82 -28.95 -0.59 5.53
CA CYS A 82 -28.07 -1.09 4.49
C CYS A 82 -27.22 -2.28 5.01
N CYS A 83 -26.82 -2.24 6.28
CA CYS A 83 -26.07 -3.30 6.95
C CYS A 83 -26.20 -3.20 8.49
N PRO A 84 -26.04 -4.31 9.25
CA PRO A 84 -26.11 -4.27 10.71
C PRO A 84 -24.85 -3.67 11.33
N SER A 85 -24.95 -3.19 12.57
CA SER A 85 -23.80 -2.85 13.42
C SER A 85 -23.02 -4.11 13.80
N VAL A 86 -21.72 -3.97 14.05
CA VAL A 86 -20.81 -5.09 14.35
C VAL A 86 -20.02 -4.76 15.62
N ARG A 87 -20.01 -5.66 16.60
CA ARG A 87 -19.13 -5.58 17.78
C ARG A 87 -17.72 -5.99 17.38
N LEU A 88 -16.72 -5.26 17.83
CA LEU A 88 -15.33 -5.39 17.40
C LEU A 88 -14.39 -5.49 18.60
N THR A 89 -13.35 -6.31 18.43
CA THR A 89 -12.20 -6.43 19.33
C THR A 89 -11.13 -5.40 18.96
N VAL A 90 -10.07 -5.30 19.78
CA VAL A 90 -8.89 -4.47 19.46
C VAL A 90 -8.20 -4.99 18.20
N GLU A 91 -8.13 -6.30 18.05
CA GLU A 91 -7.52 -7.00 16.91
C GLU A 91 -8.22 -6.67 15.59
N ASP A 92 -9.55 -6.50 15.61
CA ASP A 92 -10.34 -6.14 14.42
C ASP A 92 -10.03 -4.74 13.89
N LEU A 93 -9.48 -3.85 14.73
CA LEU A 93 -9.09 -2.49 14.36
C LEU A 93 -7.65 -2.37 13.89
N VAL A 94 -6.86 -3.46 13.93
CA VAL A 94 -5.47 -3.44 13.48
C VAL A 94 -5.43 -3.22 11.96
N THR A 95 -4.86 -2.09 11.56
CA THR A 95 -4.56 -1.82 10.16
C THR A 95 -3.12 -2.18 9.83
N TRP A 96 -2.90 -2.44 8.55
CA TRP A 96 -1.60 -2.70 7.96
C TRP A 96 -1.37 -1.68 6.85
N GLN A 97 -0.12 -1.25 6.71
CA GLN A 97 0.33 -0.36 5.66
C GLN A 97 1.63 -0.88 5.07
N THR A 98 1.80 -0.63 3.77
CA THR A 98 3.04 -1.01 3.08
C THR A 98 4.22 -0.19 3.59
N SER A 99 5.26 -0.88 4.05
CA SER A 99 6.53 -0.27 4.41
C SER A 99 7.30 0.08 3.14
N ARG A 100 7.36 1.38 2.81
CA ARG A 100 8.13 1.88 1.66
C ARG A 100 9.60 1.45 1.72
N ARG A 101 10.21 1.49 2.91
CA ARG A 101 11.60 1.08 3.12
C ARG A 101 11.82 -0.40 2.82
N ALA A 102 10.94 -1.27 3.33
CA ALA A 102 11.06 -2.71 3.09
C ALA A 102 10.78 -3.05 1.62
N LEU A 103 9.80 -2.38 1.00
CA LEU A 103 9.49 -2.52 -0.43
C LEU A 103 10.71 -2.17 -1.29
N VAL A 104 11.34 -1.02 -1.03
CA VAL A 104 12.56 -0.60 -1.72
C VAL A 104 13.67 -1.63 -1.53
N THR A 105 13.89 -2.08 -0.30
CA THR A 105 14.93 -3.09 0.00
C THR A 105 14.69 -4.37 -0.81
N LYS A 106 13.45 -4.88 -0.83
CA LYS A 106 13.09 -6.10 -1.56
C LYS A 106 13.20 -5.95 -3.08
N LEU A 107 12.82 -4.79 -3.62
CA LEU A 107 13.01 -4.50 -5.05
C LEU A 107 14.50 -4.38 -5.40
N SER A 108 15.29 -3.72 -4.55
CA SER A 108 16.73 -3.63 -4.74
C SER A 108 17.41 -5.00 -4.75
N GLU A 109 17.01 -5.91 -3.85
CA GLU A 109 17.46 -7.30 -3.84
C GLU A 109 17.06 -8.04 -5.12
N LEU A 110 15.78 -7.98 -5.52
CA LEU A 110 15.24 -8.70 -6.67
C LEU A 110 15.90 -8.30 -8.00
N TYR A 111 16.22 -7.02 -8.16
CA TYR A 111 16.79 -6.47 -9.39
C TYR A 111 18.30 -6.20 -9.29
N ALA A 112 18.97 -6.71 -8.25
CA ALA A 112 20.39 -6.52 -7.97
C ALA A 112 20.83 -5.03 -8.04
N VAL A 113 19.98 -4.14 -7.54
CA VAL A 113 20.19 -2.69 -7.55
C VAL A 113 21.24 -2.31 -6.51
N ARG A 114 22.22 -1.52 -6.94
CA ARG A 114 23.35 -1.03 -6.14
C ARG A 114 23.29 0.48 -5.95
N GLY A 115 23.88 0.97 -4.86
CA GLY A 115 24.00 2.40 -4.56
C GLY A 115 22.86 2.95 -3.70
N PRO A 116 22.91 4.25 -3.38
CA PRO A 116 21.96 4.87 -2.46
C PRO A 116 20.58 5.07 -3.10
N ALA A 117 19.54 4.58 -2.42
CA ALA A 117 18.16 4.89 -2.77
C ALA A 117 17.82 6.32 -2.34
N ASN A 118 17.19 7.08 -3.23
CA ASN A 118 16.53 8.35 -2.91
C ASN A 118 15.02 8.21 -3.08
N LEU A 119 14.30 8.27 -1.96
CA LEU A 119 12.84 8.13 -1.92
C LEU A 119 12.11 9.48 -1.96
N ARG A 120 12.85 10.58 -2.06
CA ARG A 120 12.31 11.94 -2.18
C ARG A 120 12.84 12.56 -3.46
N ASP A 121 12.03 12.53 -4.51
CA ASP A 121 12.27 13.30 -5.72
C ASP A 121 11.43 14.58 -5.64
N GLU A 122 12.10 15.74 -5.63
CA GLU A 122 11.47 17.05 -5.48
C GLU A 122 10.66 17.45 -6.71
N ILE A 123 11.03 16.93 -7.89
CA ILE A 123 10.39 17.25 -9.15
C ILE A 123 9.22 16.29 -9.40
N PHE A 124 9.35 15.03 -9.00
CA PHE A 124 8.34 13.99 -9.17
C PHE A 124 8.11 13.17 -7.90
N PRO A 125 7.23 13.60 -6.99
CA PRO A 125 7.03 12.98 -5.68
C PRO A 125 6.65 11.49 -5.71
N CYS A 126 6.13 11.00 -6.85
CA CYS A 126 5.78 9.59 -7.06
C CYS A 126 6.94 8.72 -7.56
N ALA A 127 8.03 9.32 -8.04
CA ALA A 127 9.22 8.63 -8.53
C ALA A 127 10.25 8.48 -7.40
N HIS A 128 10.78 7.27 -7.25
CA HIS A 128 11.78 6.93 -6.27
C HIS A 128 12.98 6.32 -6.97
N ARG A 129 14.15 6.91 -6.78
CA ARG A 129 15.41 6.33 -7.28
C ARG A 129 15.84 5.22 -6.37
N LEU A 130 15.91 4.00 -6.87
CA LEU A 130 16.35 2.84 -6.08
C LEU A 130 17.87 2.65 -6.12
N GLY A 131 18.52 3.13 -7.17
CA GLY A 131 19.96 2.98 -7.39
C GLY A 131 20.24 2.61 -8.84
N ARG A 132 21.23 1.75 -9.08
CA ARG A 132 21.67 1.36 -10.43
C ARG A 132 21.82 -0.15 -10.57
N THR A 133 21.48 -0.69 -11.74
CA THR A 133 21.68 -2.11 -12.07
C THR A 133 22.18 -2.28 -13.49
N ALA A 134 22.85 -3.40 -13.75
CA ALA A 134 23.30 -3.74 -15.09
C ALA A 134 22.11 -4.23 -15.92
N TRP A 135 21.82 -3.56 -17.04
CA TRP A 135 20.78 -3.94 -17.98
C TRP A 135 21.31 -3.89 -19.41
N ARG A 136 21.27 -5.05 -20.09
CA ARG A 136 21.79 -5.22 -21.45
C ARG A 136 23.23 -4.68 -21.61
N GLY A 137 24.10 -4.98 -20.63
CA GLY A 137 25.50 -4.59 -20.63
C GLY A 137 25.78 -3.12 -20.27
N LEU A 138 24.75 -2.34 -19.92
CA LEU A 138 24.88 -0.94 -19.52
C LEU A 138 24.37 -0.73 -18.11
N ASP A 139 25.03 0.12 -17.35
CA ASP A 139 24.60 0.46 -16.00
C ASP A 139 23.47 1.50 -16.07
N ARG A 140 22.27 1.09 -15.65
CA ARG A 140 21.03 1.88 -15.73
C ARG A 140 20.54 2.24 -14.35
N GLU A 141 19.99 3.45 -14.23
CA GLU A 141 19.31 3.85 -13.01
C GLU A 141 17.95 3.14 -12.91
N VAL A 142 17.65 2.58 -11.75
CA VAL A 142 16.38 1.89 -11.48
C VAL A 142 15.46 2.82 -10.72
N LEU A 143 14.28 3.01 -11.27
CA LEU A 143 13.26 3.88 -10.70
C LEU A 143 12.00 3.09 -10.34
N LEU A 144 11.45 3.39 -9.17
CA LEU A 144 10.14 2.91 -8.74
C LEU A 144 9.17 4.08 -8.77
N CYS A 145 8.17 4.02 -9.64
CA CYS A 145 7.07 4.97 -9.60
C CYS A 145 5.87 4.33 -8.90
N THR A 146 5.39 4.92 -7.80
CA THR A 146 4.23 4.40 -7.06
C THR A 146 2.90 4.91 -7.59
N ASP A 147 2.92 5.86 -8.53
CA ASP A 147 1.73 6.37 -9.21
C ASP A 147 2.00 6.49 -10.72
N LEU A 148 1.46 5.53 -11.47
CA LEU A 148 1.59 5.49 -12.93
C LEU A 148 0.41 6.16 -13.65
N ASN A 149 -0.47 6.85 -12.94
CA ASN A 149 -1.63 7.49 -13.56
C ASN A 149 -1.26 8.83 -14.22
N GLY A 150 -1.86 9.08 -15.39
CA GLY A 150 -1.74 10.36 -16.09
C GLY A 150 -0.44 10.56 -16.86
N ALA A 151 -0.16 11.81 -17.26
CA ALA A 151 0.99 12.16 -18.10
C ALA A 151 2.31 12.34 -17.32
N ALA A 152 2.28 12.29 -15.99
CA ALA A 152 3.45 12.59 -15.15
C ALA A 152 4.63 11.62 -15.34
N PRO A 153 4.43 10.28 -15.42
CA PRO A 153 5.52 9.35 -15.69
C PRO A 153 6.17 9.59 -17.07
N LEU A 154 5.36 9.91 -18.08
CA LEU A 154 5.85 10.21 -19.42
C LEU A 154 6.66 11.52 -19.45
N ALA A 155 6.15 12.58 -18.82
CA ALA A 155 6.85 13.87 -18.72
C ALA A 155 8.21 13.72 -18.01
N PHE A 156 8.27 12.91 -16.96
CA PHE A 156 9.51 12.59 -16.26
C PHE A 156 10.51 11.84 -17.14
N LEU A 157 10.07 10.78 -17.84
CA LEU A 157 10.93 10.03 -18.76
C LEU A 157 11.45 10.92 -19.90
N LEU A 158 10.60 11.82 -20.44
CA LEU A 158 11.00 12.80 -21.46
C LEU A 158 12.03 13.80 -20.93
N ALA A 159 11.86 14.31 -19.70
CA ALA A 159 12.82 15.22 -19.08
C ALA A 159 14.19 14.55 -18.86
N ARG A 160 14.19 13.26 -18.47
CA ARG A 160 15.43 12.49 -18.32
C ARG A 160 16.09 12.14 -19.64
N GLN A 161 15.29 11.83 -20.68
CA GLN A 161 15.79 11.65 -22.04
C GLN A 161 16.46 12.93 -22.55
N ALA A 162 15.83 14.09 -22.34
CA ALA A 162 16.41 15.39 -22.68
C ALA A 162 17.73 15.66 -21.93
N SER A 163 17.82 15.18 -20.69
CA SER A 163 19.02 15.26 -19.84
C SER A 163 20.05 14.14 -20.09
N GLN A 164 19.83 13.28 -21.09
CA GLN A 164 20.69 12.13 -21.43
C GLN A 164 20.94 11.16 -20.27
N GLN A 165 20.00 11.07 -19.32
CA GLN A 165 20.15 10.20 -18.16
C GLN A 165 19.53 8.83 -18.41
N PRO A 166 20.31 7.74 -18.41
CA PRO A 166 19.82 6.40 -18.73
C PRO A 166 19.02 5.77 -17.58
N THR A 167 17.76 5.37 -17.84
CA THR A 167 16.83 4.77 -16.86
C THR A 167 16.26 3.44 -17.34
N LEU A 168 16.05 2.52 -16.39
CA LEU A 168 15.29 1.27 -16.52
C LEU A 168 13.88 1.47 -15.95
#